data_AF-A0A358XL18-F1
#
_entry.id   AF-A0A358XL18-F1
#
_cell.length_a   1.000
_cell.length_b   1.000
_cell.length_c   1.000
_cell.angle_alpha   90.00
_cell.angle_beta   90.00
_cell.angle_gamma   90.00
#
_symmetry.space_group_name_H-M   'P 1'
#
loop_
_entity.id
_entity.type
_entity.pdbx_description
1 polymer ?
#
loop_
_entity_poly.entity_id
_entity_poly.type
_entity_poly.pdbx_seq_one_letter_code
_entity_poly.pdbx_strand_id
1 'polypeptide(L)'
;MNEQELQNILKDTQEALVQVGKRLKKMEEDKPESKDYSAELANIGKKLDSQITEETLVGMKASILKHAEATDNLVTALEEQKKAIGEMPNRIKVNVEHRITGQQRPYIIAGAVLLLVSVLSLFASFQLWLSNSTLHDSDIKFRMVRLFYPQVSLDIDSIYNNNPQQLKIWVKQEEERLLAIRKAEENAEKSEKEAKKAKEDAKKAREKVNKIKKN
;
A
#
# COMPACT_ATOMS: atom_id res chain seq x y z
N MET A 1 25.22 34.13 54.49
CA MET A 1 25.97 35.31 54.01
C MET A 1 26.87 35.72 55.15
N ASN A 2 28.18 35.67 54.94
CA ASN A 2 29.16 35.77 56.01
C ASN A 2 29.53 37.26 56.27
N GLU A 3 29.80 37.67 57.52
CA GLU A 3 30.13 39.08 57.83
C GLU A 3 31.36 39.58 57.05
N GLN A 4 32.28 38.68 56.70
CA GLN A 4 33.45 38.98 55.87
C GLN A 4 33.09 39.36 54.43
N GLU A 5 32.03 38.79 53.85
CA GLU A 5 31.58 39.14 52.50
C GLU A 5 30.97 40.54 52.47
N LEU A 6 30.23 40.90 53.52
CA LEU A 6 29.67 42.25 53.68
C LEU A 6 30.77 43.31 53.82
N GLN A 7 31.83 43.03 54.57
CA GLN A 7 32.96 43.97 54.72
C GLN A 7 33.73 44.15 53.41
N ASN A 8 33.92 43.09 52.63
CA ASN A 8 34.58 43.18 51.32
C ASN A 8 33.76 44.01 50.33
N ILE A 9 32.44 43.79 50.25
CA ILE A 9 31.55 44.58 49.37
C ILE A 9 31.54 46.05 49.78
N LEU A 10 31.58 46.36 51.07
CA LEU A 10 31.56 47.72 51.58
C LEU A 10 32.88 48.45 51.29
N LYS A 11 34.00 47.72 51.34
CA LYS A 11 35.31 48.23 50.95
C LYS A 11 35.39 48.48 49.45
N ASP A 12 34.92 47.56 48.62
CA ASP A 12 34.92 47.69 47.16
C ASP A 12 34.04 48.86 46.69
N THR A 13 32.88 49.05 47.33
CA THR A 13 32.02 50.20 47.03
C THR A 13 32.64 51.53 47.44
N GLN A 14 33.37 51.57 48.55
CA GLN A 14 34.10 52.77 48.97
C GLN A 14 35.27 53.11 48.03
N GLU A 15 36.03 52.12 47.55
CA GLU A 15 37.08 52.34 46.55
C GLU A 15 36.51 52.82 45.21
N ALA A 16 35.40 52.24 44.76
CA ALA A 16 34.72 52.68 43.53
C ALA A 16 34.27 54.15 43.61
N LEU A 17 33.68 54.56 44.74
CA LEU A 17 33.26 55.95 44.97
C LEU A 17 34.43 56.93 44.93
N VAL A 18 35.56 56.58 45.54
CA VAL A 18 36.77 57.42 45.49
C VAL A 18 37.30 57.55 44.06
N GLN A 19 37.27 56.46 43.29
CA GLN A 19 37.75 56.48 41.90
C GLN A 19 36.86 57.33 40.99
N VAL A 20 35.53 57.25 41.16
CA VAL A 20 34.58 58.09 40.44
C VAL A 20 34.79 59.56 40.80
N GLY A 21 34.95 59.89 42.08
CA GLY A 21 35.24 61.27 42.52
C GLY A 21 36.51 61.84 41.88
N LYS A 22 37.57 61.03 41.77
CA LYS A 22 38.81 61.45 41.08
C LYS A 22 38.61 61.69 39.58
N ARG A 23 37.83 60.85 38.90
CA ARG A 23 37.52 61.02 37.46
C ARG A 23 36.69 62.27 37.20
N LEU A 24 35.71 62.55 38.06
CA LEU A 24 34.85 63.73 37.94
C LEU A 24 35.67 65.01 38.11
N LYS A 25 36.56 65.04 39.11
CA LYS A 25 37.47 66.17 39.32
C LYS A 25 38.37 66.42 38.12
N LYS A 26 38.88 65.35 37.51
CA LYS A 26 39.71 65.42 36.31
C LYS A 26 38.93 65.94 35.09
N MET A 27 37.66 65.54 34.94
CA MET A 27 36.78 66.06 33.88
C MET A 27 36.38 67.54 34.11
N GLU A 28 36.33 67.98 35.37
CA GLU A 28 36.02 69.38 35.70
C GLU A 28 37.22 70.31 35.46
N GLU A 29 38.45 69.83 35.69
CA GLU A 29 39.69 70.52 35.31
C GLU A 29 39.89 70.56 33.78
N ASP A 30 39.57 69.47 33.06
CA ASP A 30 39.61 69.39 31.59
C ASP A 30 38.31 69.90 30.93
N LYS A 31 37.95 71.17 31.14
CA LYS A 31 36.88 71.82 30.33
C LYS A 31 37.32 71.87 28.86
N PRO A 32 36.61 71.21 27.91
CA PRO A 32 36.99 71.27 26.51
C PRO A 32 36.66 72.65 25.93
N GLU A 33 37.66 73.33 25.35
CA GLU A 33 37.46 74.51 24.52
C GLU A 33 36.48 74.20 23.38
N SER A 34 35.38 74.94 23.30
CA SER A 34 34.44 74.85 22.18
C SER A 34 35.10 75.38 20.91
N LYS A 35 35.67 74.49 20.10
CA LYS A 35 36.19 74.84 18.78
C LYS A 35 35.04 75.25 17.87
N ASP A 36 35.14 76.43 17.27
CA ASP A 36 34.15 76.95 16.31
C ASP A 36 34.40 76.32 14.94
N TYR A 37 33.55 75.36 14.56
CA TYR A 37 33.64 74.61 13.30
C TYR A 37 32.98 75.32 12.11
N SER A 38 32.54 76.56 12.28
CA SER A 38 31.81 77.32 11.24
C SER A 38 32.62 77.47 9.94
N ALA A 39 33.95 77.60 10.04
CA ALA A 39 34.83 77.72 8.88
C ALA A 39 34.96 76.42 8.07
N GLU A 40 34.95 75.26 8.74
CA GLU A 40 35.05 73.95 8.10
C GLU A 40 33.75 73.59 7.38
N LEU A 41 32.60 73.89 8.00
CA LEU A 41 31.28 73.70 7.39
C LEU A 41 31.09 74.59 6.14
N ALA A 42 31.58 75.83 6.17
CA ALA A 42 31.55 76.71 5.00
C ALA A 42 32.40 76.18 3.83
N ASN A 43 33.51 75.50 4.11
CA ASN A 43 34.35 74.87 3.10
C ASN A 43 33.65 73.64 2.47
N ILE A 44 32.98 72.83 3.30
CA ILE A 44 32.19 71.69 2.83
C ILE A 44 31.03 72.17 1.93
N GLY A 45 30.32 73.24 2.33
CA GLY A 45 29.26 73.83 1.53
C GLY A 45 29.73 74.28 0.14
N LYS A 46 30.86 75.00 0.06
CA LYS A 46 31.46 75.40 -1.23
C LYS A 46 31.86 74.20 -2.10
N LYS A 47 32.40 73.14 -1.48
CA LYS A 47 32.80 71.93 -2.20
C LYS A 47 31.59 71.15 -2.74
N LEU A 48 30.48 71.16 -2.00
CA LEU A 48 29.24 70.53 -2.42
C LEU A 48 28.55 71.32 -3.56
N ASP A 49 28.47 72.64 -3.45
CA ASP A 49 27.89 73.50 -4.49
C ASP A 49 28.67 73.47 -5.81
N SER A 50 30.00 73.26 -5.75
CA SER A 50 30.83 73.08 -6.96
C SER A 50 30.69 71.69 -7.61
N GLN A 51 30.15 70.70 -6.90
CA GLN A 51 29.91 69.36 -7.43
C GLN A 51 28.45 69.12 -7.86
N ILE A 52 27.50 69.86 -7.29
CA ILE A 52 26.09 69.82 -7.70
C ILE A 52 25.88 70.83 -8.83
N THR A 53 26.06 70.38 -10.06
CA THR A 53 25.60 71.10 -11.26
C THR A 53 24.19 70.63 -11.62
N GLU A 54 23.34 71.50 -12.19
CA GLU A 54 21.99 71.11 -12.66
C GLU A 54 22.02 69.86 -13.56
N GLU A 55 23.08 69.70 -14.34
CA GLU A 55 23.32 68.54 -15.21
C GLU A 55 23.46 67.22 -14.43
N THR A 56 24.15 67.23 -13.28
CA THR A 56 24.25 66.05 -12.40
C THR A 56 22.92 65.67 -11.78
N LEU A 57 22.09 66.66 -11.41
CA LEU A 57 20.76 66.43 -10.84
C LEU A 57 19.78 65.89 -11.89
N VAL A 58 19.83 66.42 -13.11
CA VAL A 58 19.06 65.93 -14.26
C VAL A 58 19.50 64.52 -14.67
N GLY A 59 20.81 64.25 -14.70
CA GLY A 59 21.37 62.93 -14.99
C GLY A 59 20.96 61.87 -13.97
N MET A 60 20.95 62.24 -12.69
CA MET A 60 20.52 61.34 -11.61
C MET A 60 19.00 61.09 -11.65
N LYS A 61 18.20 62.11 -11.97
CA LYS A 61 16.75 61.92 -12.18
C LYS A 61 16.46 61.01 -13.37
N ALA A 62 17.20 61.17 -14.47
CA ALA A 62 17.06 60.32 -15.65
C ALA A 62 17.50 58.87 -15.42
N SER A 63 18.55 58.63 -14.62
CA SER A 63 18.98 57.28 -14.28
C SER A 63 18.00 56.56 -13.34
N ILE A 64 17.42 57.28 -12.38
CA ILE A 64 16.37 56.75 -11.49
C ILE A 64 15.12 56.39 -12.30
N LEU A 65 14.73 57.24 -13.26
CA LEU A 65 13.57 56.97 -14.12
C LEU A 65 13.79 55.73 -15.00
N LYS A 66 14.99 55.58 -15.58
CA LYS A 66 15.36 54.36 -16.33
C LYS A 66 15.36 53.11 -15.46
N HIS A 67 15.81 53.18 -14.21
CA HIS A 67 15.75 52.04 -13.30
C HIS A 67 14.32 51.72 -12.85
N ALA A 68 13.47 52.72 -12.67
CA ALA A 68 12.06 52.52 -12.39
C ALA A 68 11.35 51.81 -13.57
N GLU A 69 11.56 52.28 -14.80
CA GLU A 69 11.01 51.63 -16.01
C GLU A 69 11.56 50.21 -16.20
N ALA A 70 12.85 49.99 -15.98
CA ALA A 70 13.44 48.65 -16.05
C ALA A 70 12.85 47.71 -14.99
N THR A 71 12.56 48.21 -13.79
CA THR A 71 11.94 47.42 -12.73
C THR A 71 10.48 47.10 -13.06
N ASP A 72 9.73 48.04 -13.62
CA ASP A 72 8.34 47.83 -14.03
C ASP A 72 8.23 46.80 -15.17
N ASN A 73 9.16 46.85 -16.13
CA ASN A 73 9.29 45.86 -17.20
C ASN A 73 9.68 44.47 -16.67
N LEU A 74 10.47 44.38 -15.59
CA LEU A 74 10.81 43.11 -14.95
C LEU A 74 9.62 42.53 -14.17
N VAL A 75 8.84 43.38 -13.50
CA VAL A 75 7.64 42.97 -12.76
C VAL A 75 6.58 42.44 -13.73
N THR A 76 6.35 43.13 -14.85
CA THR A 76 5.42 42.67 -15.89
C THR A 76 5.86 41.36 -16.55
N ALA A 77 7.15 41.21 -16.86
CA ALA A 77 7.69 39.95 -17.38
C ALA A 77 7.55 38.79 -16.38
N LEU A 78 7.72 39.06 -15.08
CA LEU A 78 7.51 38.06 -14.01
C LEU A 78 6.03 37.67 -13.88
N GLU A 79 5.10 38.61 -14.04
CA GLU A 79 3.67 38.29 -14.03
C GLU A 79 3.26 37.44 -15.24
N GLU A 80 3.77 37.74 -16.43
CA GLU A 80 3.56 36.91 -17.62
C GLU A 80 4.15 35.51 -17.45
N GLN A 81 5.36 35.40 -16.89
CA GLN A 81 5.98 34.11 -16.61
C GLN A 81 5.20 33.32 -15.56
N LYS A 82 4.72 33.97 -14.49
CA LYS A 82 3.87 33.36 -13.46
C LYS A 82 2.56 32.84 -14.05
N LYS A 83 1.96 33.59 -14.98
CA LYS A 83 0.75 33.16 -15.71
C LYS A 83 1.03 31.96 -16.60
N ALA A 84 2.14 31.94 -17.34
CA ALA A 84 2.55 30.81 -18.17
C ALA A 84 2.84 29.53 -17.35
N ILE A 85 3.47 29.67 -16.17
CA ILE A 85 3.72 28.56 -15.24
C ILE A 85 2.41 28.08 -14.61
N GLY A 86 1.48 28.99 -14.28
CA GLY A 86 0.15 28.65 -13.77
C GLY A 86 -0.73 27.88 -14.77
N GLU A 87 -0.49 28.05 -16.07
CA GLU A 87 -1.20 27.33 -17.14
C GLU A 87 -0.56 25.99 -17.53
N MET A 88 0.71 25.75 -17.19
CA MET A 88 1.41 24.48 -17.46
C MET A 88 0.74 23.22 -16.85
N PRO A 89 0.25 23.20 -15.59
CA PRO A 89 -0.29 21.98 -15.00
C PRO A 89 -1.58 21.48 -15.67
N ASN A 90 -2.33 22.32 -16.39
CA ASN A 90 -3.55 21.91 -17.08
C ASN A 90 -3.30 21.28 -18.47
N ARG A 91 -2.14 21.53 -19.08
CA ARG A 91 -1.76 21.00 -20.41
C ARG A 91 -0.96 19.71 -20.28
N ILE A 92 -0.24 19.55 -19.18
CA ILE A 92 0.44 18.30 -18.81
C ILE A 92 -0.56 17.43 -18.03
N LYS A 93 -1.66 17.04 -18.68
CA LYS A 93 -2.32 15.79 -18.29
C LYS A 93 -1.30 14.71 -18.57
N VAL A 94 -0.59 14.27 -17.54
CA VAL A 94 0.23 13.06 -17.60
C VAL A 94 -0.76 11.92 -17.81
N ASN A 95 -1.11 11.69 -19.07
CA ASN A 95 -1.80 10.50 -19.49
C ASN A 95 -0.76 9.41 -19.27
N VAL A 96 -0.83 8.73 -18.13
CA VAL A 96 -0.04 7.53 -17.86
C VAL A 96 -0.61 6.43 -18.75
N GLU A 97 -0.43 6.60 -20.06
CA GLU A 97 -0.58 5.51 -21.00
C GLU A 97 0.48 4.51 -20.59
N HIS A 98 0.05 3.37 -20.03
CA HIS A 98 0.87 2.18 -19.92
C HIS A 98 1.16 1.71 -21.34
N ARG A 99 2.08 2.42 -22.00
CA ARG A 99 2.51 2.13 -23.34
C ARG A 99 3.44 0.94 -23.20
N ILE A 100 2.84 -0.25 -23.14
CA ILE A 100 3.54 -1.52 -23.27
C ILE A 100 4.19 -1.48 -24.66
N THR A 101 5.45 -1.02 -24.68
CA THR A 101 6.26 -0.83 -25.87
C THR A 101 6.29 -2.16 -26.61
N GLY A 102 6.11 -2.15 -27.94
CA GLY A 102 5.86 -3.35 -28.75
C GLY A 102 6.85 -4.51 -28.55
N GLN A 103 8.07 -4.22 -28.10
CA GLN A 103 9.10 -5.20 -27.73
C GLN A 103 8.77 -6.07 -26.50
N GLN A 104 7.92 -5.61 -25.58
CA GLN A 104 7.56 -6.33 -24.35
C GLN A 104 6.38 -7.29 -24.54
N ARG A 105 5.56 -7.07 -25.58
CA ARG A 105 4.40 -7.91 -25.93
C ARG A 105 4.74 -9.40 -26.06
N PRO A 106 5.80 -9.84 -26.78
CA PRO A 106 6.12 -11.26 -26.88
C PRO A 106 6.53 -11.87 -25.52
N TYR A 107 7.18 -11.11 -24.64
CA TYR A 107 7.55 -11.61 -23.30
C TYR A 107 6.35 -11.76 -22.38
N ILE A 108 5.37 -10.86 -22.46
CA ILE A 108 4.11 -10.97 -21.70
C ILE A 108 3.30 -12.18 -22.19
N ILE A 109 3.22 -12.37 -23.51
CA ILE A 109 2.55 -13.53 -24.11
C ILE A 109 3.27 -14.82 -23.72
N ALA A 110 4.60 -14.87 -23.82
CA ALA A 110 5.39 -16.02 -23.40
C ALA A 110 5.22 -16.32 -21.90
N GLY A 111 5.17 -15.29 -21.05
CA GLY A 111 4.89 -15.44 -19.62
C GLY A 111 3.50 -15.99 -19.34
N ALA A 112 2.48 -15.51 -20.06
CA ALA A 112 1.12 -16.04 -19.95
C ALA A 112 1.02 -17.50 -20.40
N VAL A 113 1.71 -17.87 -21.49
CA VAL A 113 1.79 -19.26 -21.97
C VAL A 113 2.52 -20.14 -20.96
N LEU A 114 3.66 -19.69 -20.41
CA LEU A 114 4.39 -20.41 -19.37
C LEU A 114 3.55 -20.63 -18.11
N LEU A 115 2.79 -19.62 -17.69
CA LEU A 115 1.86 -19.76 -16.57
C LEU A 115 0.77 -20.80 -16.87
N LEU A 116 0.17 -20.75 -18.06
CA LEU A 116 -0.83 -21.75 -18.47
C LEU A 116 -0.25 -23.16 -18.47
N VAL A 117 0.94 -23.35 -19.04
CA VAL A 117 1.62 -24.65 -19.07
C VAL A 117 1.94 -25.13 -17.65
N SER A 118 2.40 -24.24 -16.77
CA SER A 118 2.69 -24.55 -15.37
C SER A 118 1.43 -25.00 -14.62
N VAL A 119 0.32 -24.26 -14.77
CA VAL A 119 -0.96 -24.61 -14.13
C VAL A 119 -1.49 -25.94 -14.65
N LEU A 120 -1.45 -26.18 -15.96
CA LEU A 120 -1.86 -27.45 -16.55
C LEU A 120 -0.97 -28.61 -16.08
N SER A 121 0.34 -28.39 -15.97
CA SER A 121 1.29 -29.39 -15.47
C SER A 121 1.05 -29.72 -14.00
N LEU A 122 0.83 -28.71 -13.16
CA LEU A 122 0.49 -28.89 -11.75
C LEU A 122 -0.85 -29.61 -11.59
N PHE A 123 -1.86 -29.23 -12.38
CA PHE A 123 -3.16 -29.88 -12.37
C PHE A 123 -3.07 -31.35 -12.79
N ALA A 124 -2.35 -31.65 -13.87
CA ALA A 124 -2.12 -33.03 -14.31
C ALA A 124 -1.36 -33.83 -13.25
N SER A 125 -0.33 -33.24 -12.63
CA SER A 125 0.44 -33.87 -11.56
C SER A 125 -0.42 -34.17 -10.33
N PHE A 126 -1.32 -33.25 -9.97
CA PHE A 126 -2.25 -33.44 -8.87
C PHE A 126 -3.29 -34.54 -9.16
N GLN A 127 -3.86 -34.54 -10.37
CA GLN A 127 -4.77 -35.58 -10.82
C GLN A 127 -4.10 -36.96 -10.84
N LEU A 128 -2.85 -37.02 -11.31
CA LEU A 128 -2.03 -38.23 -11.29
C LEU A 128 -1.75 -38.69 -9.86
N TRP A 129 -1.42 -37.78 -8.95
CA TRP A 129 -1.18 -38.10 -7.55
C TRP A 129 -2.43 -38.67 -6.87
N LEU A 130 -3.59 -38.04 -7.08
CA LEU A 130 -4.87 -38.53 -6.57
C LEU A 130 -5.17 -39.93 -7.11
N SER A 131 -5.07 -40.09 -8.42
CA SER A 131 -5.33 -41.36 -9.10
C SER A 131 -4.36 -42.45 -8.65
N ASN A 132 -3.09 -42.12 -8.46
CA ASN A 132 -2.06 -43.04 -7.99
C ASN A 132 -2.31 -43.49 -6.55
N SER A 133 -2.76 -42.58 -5.68
CA SER A 133 -3.16 -42.92 -4.31
C SER A 133 -4.34 -43.89 -4.28
N THR A 134 -5.37 -43.64 -5.11
CA THR A 134 -6.51 -44.56 -5.27
C THR A 134 -6.08 -45.93 -5.83
N LEU A 135 -5.15 -45.94 -6.79
CA LEU A 135 -4.61 -47.17 -7.36
C LEU A 135 -3.83 -47.97 -6.31
N HIS A 136 -3.07 -47.29 -5.45
CA HIS A 136 -2.28 -47.92 -4.40
C HIS A 136 -3.14 -48.58 -3.31
N ASP A 137 -4.20 -47.89 -2.86
CA ASP A 137 -5.17 -48.46 -1.92
C ASP A 137 -5.91 -49.67 -2.53
N SER A 138 -6.23 -49.59 -3.82
CA SER A 138 -6.83 -50.71 -4.56
C SER A 138 -5.88 -51.90 -4.66
N ASP A 139 -4.58 -51.68 -4.94
CA ASP A 139 -3.57 -52.75 -5.01
C ASP A 139 -3.47 -53.54 -3.70
N ILE A 140 -3.48 -52.86 -2.55
CA ILE A 140 -3.46 -53.51 -1.24
C ILE A 140 -4.69 -54.40 -1.05
N LYS A 141 -5.88 -53.92 -1.43
CA LYS A 141 -7.13 -54.70 -1.36
C LYS A 141 -7.10 -55.92 -2.29
N PHE A 142 -6.62 -55.77 -3.52
CA PHE A 142 -6.47 -56.90 -4.44
C PHE A 142 -5.45 -57.92 -3.95
N ARG A 143 -4.31 -57.46 -3.39
CA ARG A 143 -3.31 -58.34 -2.79
C ARG A 143 -3.87 -59.10 -1.59
N MET A 144 -4.70 -58.46 -0.78
CA MET A 144 -5.41 -59.11 0.33
C MET A 144 -6.36 -60.21 -0.18
N VAL A 145 -7.19 -59.92 -1.19
CA VAL A 145 -8.09 -60.93 -1.78
C VAL A 145 -7.31 -62.09 -2.38
N ARG A 146 -6.17 -61.82 -3.02
CA ARG A 146 -5.27 -62.86 -3.55
C ARG A 146 -4.69 -63.76 -2.47
N LEU A 147 -4.41 -63.22 -1.28
CA LEU A 147 -3.94 -64.01 -0.14
C LEU A 147 -5.04 -64.91 0.43
N PHE A 148 -6.27 -64.39 0.56
CA PHE A 148 -7.39 -65.16 1.11
C PHE A 148 -8.01 -66.15 0.13
N TYR A 149 -8.03 -65.81 -1.16
CA TYR A 149 -8.65 -66.59 -2.24
C TYR A 149 -7.71 -66.71 -3.45
N PRO A 150 -6.63 -67.50 -3.32
CA PRO A 150 -5.62 -67.60 -4.37
C PRO A 150 -6.15 -68.23 -5.66
N GLN A 151 -7.03 -69.24 -5.57
CA GLN A 151 -7.60 -69.90 -6.76
C GLN A 151 -8.46 -68.94 -7.58
N VAL A 152 -9.37 -68.21 -6.93
CA VAL A 152 -10.23 -67.22 -7.59
C VAL A 152 -9.39 -66.13 -8.27
N SER A 153 -8.31 -65.70 -7.62
CA SER A 153 -7.43 -64.67 -8.18
C SER A 153 -6.67 -65.18 -9.40
N LEU A 154 -6.19 -66.42 -9.39
CA LEU A 154 -5.53 -67.04 -10.55
C LEU A 154 -6.48 -67.19 -11.75
N ASP A 155 -7.73 -67.54 -11.49
CA ASP A 155 -8.75 -67.63 -12.55
C ASP A 155 -9.04 -66.25 -13.15
N ILE A 156 -9.18 -65.22 -12.32
CA ILE A 156 -9.34 -63.83 -12.77
C ILE A 156 -8.14 -63.39 -13.62
N ASP A 157 -6.92 -63.67 -13.17
CA ASP A 157 -5.71 -63.34 -13.94
C ASP A 157 -5.65 -64.08 -15.28
N SER A 158 -6.05 -65.36 -15.29
CA SER A 158 -6.13 -66.16 -16.51
C SER A 158 -7.15 -65.59 -17.50
N ILE A 159 -8.35 -65.26 -17.03
CA ILE A 159 -9.41 -64.66 -17.86
C ILE A 159 -8.97 -63.28 -18.37
N TYR A 160 -8.34 -62.46 -17.52
CA TYR A 160 -7.83 -61.14 -17.89
C TYR A 160 -6.74 -61.23 -18.96
N ASN A 161 -5.77 -62.14 -18.80
CA ASN A 161 -4.69 -62.33 -19.77
C ASN A 161 -5.20 -62.87 -21.11
N ASN A 162 -6.22 -63.74 -21.08
CA ASN A 162 -6.80 -64.30 -22.29
C ASN A 162 -7.68 -63.30 -23.05
N ASN A 163 -8.47 -62.48 -22.34
CA ASN A 163 -9.34 -61.48 -22.98
C ASN A 163 -9.68 -60.28 -22.09
N PRO A 164 -8.80 -59.26 -22.05
CA PRO A 164 -8.94 -58.14 -21.12
C PRO A 164 -10.11 -57.22 -21.48
N GLN A 165 -10.43 -57.08 -22.78
CA GLN A 165 -11.49 -56.18 -23.24
C GLN A 165 -12.88 -56.72 -22.91
N GLN A 166 -13.12 -58.02 -23.12
CA GLN A 166 -14.40 -58.63 -22.79
C GLN A 166 -14.63 -58.66 -21.28
N LEU A 167 -13.61 -58.97 -20.49
CA LEU A 167 -13.71 -58.98 -19.03
C LEU A 167 -14.10 -57.59 -18.51
N LYS A 168 -13.52 -56.51 -19.05
CA LYS A 168 -13.88 -55.14 -18.67
C LYS A 168 -15.35 -54.81 -18.96
N ILE A 169 -15.87 -55.24 -20.10
CA ILE A 169 -17.27 -55.02 -20.47
C ILE A 169 -18.20 -55.82 -19.55
N TRP A 170 -17.87 -57.08 -19.32
CA TRP A 170 -18.66 -57.97 -18.47
C TRP A 170 -18.71 -57.47 -17.02
N VAL A 171 -17.57 -57.10 -16.43
CA VAL A 171 -17.51 -56.53 -15.07
C VAL A 171 -18.38 -55.27 -14.97
N LYS A 172 -18.26 -54.35 -15.93
CA LYS A 172 -19.05 -53.12 -15.92
C LYS A 172 -20.56 -53.39 -15.95
N GLN A 173 -21.00 -54.33 -16.78
CA GLN A 173 -22.41 -54.72 -16.86
C GLN A 173 -22.90 -55.35 -15.55
N GLU A 174 -22.10 -56.20 -14.93
CA GLU A 174 -22.46 -56.85 -13.68
C GLU A 174 -22.48 -55.86 -12.50
N GLU A 175 -21.55 -54.91 -12.46
CA GLU A 175 -21.56 -53.81 -11.49
C GLU A 175 -22.82 -52.95 -11.62
N GLU A 176 -23.19 -52.56 -12.85
CA GLU A 176 -24.41 -51.79 -13.12
C GLU A 176 -25.67 -52.56 -12.68
N ARG A 177 -25.70 -53.88 -12.94
CA ARG A 177 -26.79 -54.75 -12.50
C ARG A 177 -26.88 -54.82 -10.97
N LEU A 178 -25.77 -55.04 -10.28
CA LEU A 178 -25.74 -55.13 -8.82
C LEU A 178 -26.13 -53.81 -8.15
N LEU A 179 -25.69 -52.68 -8.71
CA LEU A 179 -26.09 -51.36 -8.25
C LEU A 179 -27.60 -51.12 -8.43
N ALA A 180 -28.17 -51.55 -9.56
CA ALA A 180 -29.60 -51.44 -9.80
C ALA A 180 -30.42 -52.27 -8.79
N ILE A 181 -29.96 -53.48 -8.47
CA ILE A 181 -30.59 -54.35 -7.46
C ILE A 181 -30.51 -53.69 -6.08
N ARG A 182 -29.33 -53.25 -5.64
CA ARG A 182 -29.18 -52.58 -4.34
C ARG A 182 -30.06 -51.35 -4.22
N LYS A 183 -30.13 -50.53 -5.27
CA LYS A 183 -30.99 -49.35 -5.29
C LYS A 183 -32.47 -49.71 -5.24
N ALA A 184 -32.88 -50.80 -5.88
CA ALA A 184 -34.24 -51.32 -5.81
C ALA A 184 -34.57 -51.82 -4.39
N GLU A 185 -33.64 -52.53 -3.73
CA GLU A 185 -33.77 -52.98 -2.34
C GLU A 185 -33.87 -51.81 -1.36
N GLU A 186 -32.98 -50.82 -1.48
CA GLU A 186 -33.02 -49.61 -0.63
C GLU A 186 -34.32 -48.84 -0.80
N ASN A 187 -34.84 -48.74 -2.04
CA ASN A 187 -36.12 -48.12 -2.31
C ASN A 187 -37.29 -48.92 -1.74
N ALA A 188 -37.23 -50.26 -1.83
CA ALA A 188 -38.24 -51.14 -1.25
C ALA A 188 -38.26 -51.02 0.28
N GLU A 189 -37.09 -51.00 0.93
CA GLU A 189 -36.98 -50.77 2.38
C GLU A 189 -37.53 -49.40 2.79
N LYS A 190 -37.21 -48.36 2.02
CA LYS A 190 -37.70 -47.01 2.30
C LYS A 190 -39.22 -46.94 2.14
N SER A 191 -39.76 -47.53 1.08
CA SER A 191 -41.21 -47.61 0.84
C SER A 191 -41.92 -48.39 1.96
N GLU A 192 -41.33 -49.49 2.43
CA GLU A 192 -41.89 -50.27 3.55
C GLU A 192 -41.89 -49.46 4.86
N LYS A 193 -40.80 -48.74 5.15
CA LYS A 193 -40.69 -47.84 6.32
C LYS A 193 -41.73 -46.71 6.27
N GLU A 194 -41.94 -46.10 5.10
CA GLU A 194 -42.96 -45.06 4.89
C GLU A 194 -44.39 -45.63 5.02
N ALA A 195 -44.65 -46.81 4.46
CA ALA A 195 -45.94 -47.49 4.58
C ALA A 195 -46.27 -47.88 6.03
N LYS A 196 -45.27 -48.32 6.81
CA LYS A 196 -45.43 -48.60 8.25
C LYS A 196 -45.77 -47.32 9.03
N LYS A 197 -45.06 -46.22 8.81
CA LYS A 197 -45.35 -44.93 9.44
C LYS A 197 -46.75 -44.41 9.08
N ALA A 198 -47.14 -44.46 7.80
CA ALA A 198 -48.47 -44.04 7.37
C ALA A 198 -49.59 -44.89 8.00
N LYS A 199 -49.38 -46.21 8.16
CA LYS A 199 -50.33 -47.08 8.87
C LYS A 199 -50.46 -46.73 10.36
N GLU A 200 -49.35 -46.43 11.03
CA GLU A 200 -49.36 -45.99 12.43
C GLU A 200 -50.07 -44.65 12.61
N ASP A 201 -49.80 -43.67 11.74
CA ASP A 201 -50.43 -42.36 11.80
C ASP A 201 -51.94 -42.42 11.48
N ALA A 202 -52.34 -43.25 10.51
CA ALA A 202 -53.74 -43.52 10.23
C ALA A 202 -54.45 -44.18 11.43
N LYS A 203 -53.77 -45.10 12.14
CA LYS A 203 -54.31 -45.71 13.36
C LYS A 203 -54.51 -44.68 14.46
N LYS A 204 -53.50 -43.85 14.74
CA LYS A 204 -53.57 -42.75 15.72
C LYS A 204 -54.68 -41.74 15.38
N ALA A 205 -54.84 -41.40 14.10
CA ALA A 205 -55.91 -40.51 13.64
C ALA A 205 -57.30 -41.12 13.87
N ARG A 206 -57.50 -42.40 13.54
CA ARG A 206 -58.76 -43.12 13.80
C ARG A 206 -59.09 -43.20 15.29
N GLU A 207 -58.11 -43.45 16.14
CA GLU A 207 -58.31 -43.48 17.60
C GLU A 207 -58.73 -42.11 18.14
N LYS A 208 -58.14 -41.01 17.65
CA LYS A 208 -58.54 -39.64 18.01
C LYS A 208 -59.98 -39.33 17.58
N VAL A 209 -60.35 -39.67 16.35
CA VAL A 209 -61.72 -39.45 15.84
C VAL A 209 -62.76 -40.26 16.64
N ASN A 210 -62.46 -41.50 16.99
CA ASN A 210 -63.35 -42.33 17.79
C ASN A 210 -63.51 -41.84 19.23
N LYS A 211 -62.47 -41.22 19.81
CA LYS A 211 -62.58 -40.54 21.12
C LYS A 211 -63.47 -39.31 21.05
N ILE A 212 -63.37 -38.51 19.98
CA ILE A 212 -64.21 -37.32 19.78
C ILE A 212 -65.69 -37.70 19.60
N LYS A 213 -66.00 -38.82 18.93
CA LYS A 213 -67.38 -39.32 18.76
C LYS A 213 -68.03 -39.94 20.00
N LYS A 214 -67.26 -40.23 21.06
CA LYS A 214 -67.76 -40.86 22.29
C LYS A 214 -68.06 -39.86 23.41
N ASN A 215 -67.64 -38.61 23.26
CA ASN A 215 -68.04 -37.48 24.09
C ASN A 215 -69.15 -36.70 23.40
#